data_AF-A0A6A3VJA8-F1
#
_entry.id   AF-A0A6A3VJA8-F1
#
_cell.length_a   1.000
_cell.length_b   1.000
_cell.length_c   1.000
_cell.angle_alpha   90.00
_cell.angle_beta   90.00
_cell.angle_gamma   90.00
#
_symmetry.space_group_name_H-M   'P 1'
#
loop_
_entity.id
_entity.type
_entity.pdbx_description
1 polymer ?
#
loop_
_entity_poly.entity_id
_entity_poly.type
_entity_poly.pdbx_seq_one_letter_code
_entity_poly.pdbx_strand_id
1 'polypeptide(L)'
;MVVGVSDRSRRFHLVAVFVMSQETQPIFQAALLALRRLYFWISKQHLTVHYAMVDGDKAQRNALAVVFGDNPHFRFLMCFFHVMKHIQERVKLLSSGAQARVLSKVYDLHFARSQAHYLEMLRVIWRRWMTDPTVIPFAHYFYGQWITGHFNTWQVFATPIGFASTNNPAETFNALLKRDYTLRRRLKMGTLLRELSACCQDQSSSTRSFEFAVCPAPTLARRVMETVREHLLGVAEGQDIDTVRVGSCCILRVISLRAARVPVAPNKRSEANIAVSAQMGSNYARKEVEGEPLDGWPVDVQRHCCPCDYWFAFGACVHVLFALRVTAHLDSSGREVLVSRRKRKRGEIAVLPDLGRPRAIGPALSLT
;
A
#
# COMPACT_ATOMS: atom_id res chain seq x y z
N MET A 1 18.77 16.42 -2.39
CA MET A 1 18.08 15.18 -2.80
C MET A 1 18.40 14.09 -1.81
N VAL A 2 17.39 13.37 -1.34
CA VAL A 2 17.54 12.15 -0.54
C VAL A 2 17.26 10.97 -1.45
N VAL A 3 18.13 9.96 -1.41
CA VAL A 3 17.97 8.71 -2.15
C VAL A 3 17.96 7.57 -1.16
N GLY A 4 17.01 6.66 -1.31
CA GLY A 4 16.93 5.45 -0.52
C GLY A 4 16.17 4.36 -1.24
N VAL A 5 16.19 3.17 -0.65
CA VAL A 5 15.50 1.99 -1.14
C VAL A 5 14.34 1.65 -0.22
N SER A 6 13.23 1.21 -0.82
CA SER A 6 12.14 0.61 -0.05
C SER A 6 12.36 -0.90 -0.01
N ASP A 7 12.30 -1.50 1.17
CA ASP A 7 12.24 -2.95 1.30
C ASP A 7 10.83 -3.49 0.98
N ARG A 8 10.66 -4.82 1.00
CA ARG A 8 9.37 -5.48 0.71
C ARG A 8 8.34 -5.31 1.83
N SER A 9 8.75 -4.71 2.94
CA SER A 9 7.89 -4.28 4.04
C SER A 9 7.55 -2.78 3.98
N ARG A 10 7.86 -2.11 2.86
CA ARG A 10 7.62 -0.67 2.61
C ARG A 10 8.39 0.24 3.56
N ARG A 11 9.47 -0.24 4.15
CA ARG A 11 10.36 0.59 4.99
C ARG A 11 11.40 1.26 4.12
N PHE A 12 11.66 2.53 4.39
CA PHE A 12 12.69 3.30 3.71
C PHE A 12 14.05 3.09 4.37
N HIS A 13 15.06 2.81 3.55
CA HIS A 13 16.45 2.71 3.95
C HIS A 13 17.25 3.75 3.19
N LEU A 14 17.90 4.66 3.93
CA LEU A 14 18.72 5.71 3.34
C LEU A 14 19.91 5.09 2.61
N VAL A 15 20.17 5.55 1.38
CA VAL A 15 21.34 5.14 0.58
C VAL A 15 22.29 6.30 0.38
N ALA A 16 21.77 7.49 0.07
CA ALA A 16 22.60 8.66 -0.17
C ALA A 16 21.85 9.97 0.08
N VAL A 17 22.61 11.01 0.43
CA VAL A 17 22.13 12.39 0.50
C VAL A 17 23.02 13.27 -0.37
N PHE A 18 22.39 14.06 -1.24
CA PHE A 18 23.05 15.02 -2.10
C PHE A 18 22.62 16.44 -1.74
N VAL A 19 23.58 17.32 -1.50
CA VAL A 19 23.34 18.77 -1.47
C VAL A 19 23.42 19.28 -2.89
N MET A 20 22.37 19.92 -3.36
CA MET A 20 22.23 20.36 -4.75
C MET A 20 21.85 21.84 -4.76
N SER A 21 22.40 22.59 -5.70
CA SER A 21 22.12 24.02 -5.83
C SER A 21 20.79 24.32 -6.53
N GLN A 22 20.33 23.41 -7.40
CA GLN A 22 19.14 23.62 -8.24
C GLN A 22 18.40 22.29 -8.49
N GLU A 23 17.10 22.38 -8.78
CA GLU A 23 16.22 21.25 -9.11
C GLU A 23 16.09 21.10 -10.64
N THR A 24 17.21 20.91 -11.33
CA THR A 24 17.26 20.78 -12.80
C THR A 24 17.73 19.39 -13.21
N GLN A 25 17.33 18.96 -14.41
CA GLN A 25 17.68 17.63 -14.93
C GLN A 25 19.20 17.35 -14.90
N PRO A 26 20.09 18.26 -15.35
CA PRO A 26 21.53 18.00 -15.32
C PRO A 26 22.07 17.76 -13.90
N ILE A 27 21.54 18.46 -12.90
CA ILE A 27 21.97 18.31 -11.51
C ILE A 27 21.51 16.98 -10.92
N PHE A 28 20.26 16.58 -11.16
CA PHE A 28 19.77 15.25 -10.77
C PHE A 28 20.58 14.13 -11.46
N GLN A 29 20.85 14.26 -12.76
CA GLN A 29 21.63 13.30 -13.52
C GLN A 29 23.06 13.17 -12.96
N ALA A 30 23.73 14.28 -12.67
CA ALA A 30 25.08 14.27 -12.10
C ALA A 30 25.12 13.55 -10.74
N ALA A 31 24.12 13.80 -9.87
CA ALA A 31 24.01 13.14 -8.58
C ALA A 31 23.75 11.63 -8.71
N LEU A 32 22.86 11.21 -9.60
CA LEU A 32 22.57 9.80 -9.85
C LEU A 32 23.76 9.06 -10.50
N LEU A 33 24.51 9.71 -11.39
CA LEU A 33 25.75 9.16 -11.94
C LEU A 33 26.84 9.03 -10.87
N ALA A 34 26.94 9.99 -9.95
CA ALA A 34 27.83 9.89 -8.80
C ALA A 34 27.45 8.69 -7.91
N LEU A 35 26.15 8.45 -7.70
CA LEU A 35 25.66 7.26 -6.99
C LEU A 35 26.09 5.97 -7.70
N ARG A 36 25.91 5.85 -9.02
CA ARG A 36 26.35 4.67 -9.80
C ARG A 36 27.86 4.43 -9.64
N ARG A 37 28.67 5.49 -9.75
CA ARG A 37 30.13 5.39 -9.60
C ARG A 37 30.53 4.94 -8.19
N LEU A 38 29.94 5.54 -7.16
CA LEU A 38 30.23 5.19 -5.77
C LEU A 38 29.82 3.75 -5.46
N TYR A 39 28.63 3.33 -5.90
CA TYR A 39 28.18 1.95 -5.75
C TYR A 39 29.15 0.96 -6.38
N PHE A 40 29.60 1.21 -7.62
CA PHE A 40 30.59 0.35 -8.29
C PHE A 40 31.93 0.34 -7.55
N TRP A 41 32.40 1.49 -7.09
CA TRP A 41 33.66 1.59 -6.35
C TRP A 41 33.65 0.73 -5.08
N ILE A 42 32.53 0.72 -4.34
CA ILE A 42 32.35 -0.05 -3.10
C ILE A 42 32.11 -1.54 -3.38
N SER A 43 31.12 -1.86 -4.21
CA SER A 43 30.61 -3.23 -4.38
C SER A 43 31.32 -4.03 -5.48
N LYS A 44 32.06 -3.36 -6.36
CA LYS A 44 32.59 -3.90 -7.61
C LYS A 44 31.51 -4.45 -8.55
N GLN A 45 30.26 -4.00 -8.38
CA GLN A 45 29.12 -4.37 -9.21
C GLN A 45 28.48 -3.12 -9.83
N HIS A 46 27.90 -3.27 -11.02
CA HIS A 46 27.10 -2.19 -11.60
C HIS A 46 25.75 -2.08 -10.87
N LEU A 47 25.37 -0.85 -10.53
CA LEU A 47 24.06 -0.58 -9.94
C LEU A 47 22.96 -0.80 -10.98
N THR A 48 22.15 -1.83 -10.80
CA THR A 48 20.98 -2.11 -11.65
C THR A 48 19.70 -1.70 -10.92
N VAL A 49 19.01 -0.70 -11.46
CA VAL A 49 17.73 -0.23 -10.92
C VAL A 49 16.60 -0.71 -11.84
N HIS A 50 15.64 -1.44 -11.26
CA HIS A 50 14.44 -1.89 -11.97
C HIS A 50 13.27 -0.92 -11.79
N TYR A 51 13.18 -0.30 -10.62
CA TYR A 51 12.05 0.55 -10.25
C TYR A 51 12.56 1.81 -9.56
N ALA A 52 12.05 2.97 -9.95
CA ALA A 52 12.32 4.23 -9.28
C ALA A 52 11.05 5.06 -9.16
N MET A 53 10.81 5.60 -7.96
CA MET A 53 9.68 6.49 -7.68
C MET A 53 10.21 7.83 -7.16
N VAL A 54 9.64 8.91 -7.67
CA VAL A 54 9.93 10.28 -7.24
C VAL A 54 8.65 11.11 -7.21
N ASP A 55 8.73 12.38 -6.81
CA ASP A 55 7.55 13.23 -6.57
C ASP A 55 6.79 13.61 -7.84
N GLY A 56 7.34 13.28 -9.02
CA GLY A 56 6.63 13.34 -10.30
C GLY A 56 6.93 14.58 -11.13
N ASP A 57 8.04 15.28 -10.89
CA ASP A 57 8.48 16.34 -11.79
C ASP A 57 9.23 15.80 -13.02
N LYS A 58 9.23 16.60 -14.09
CA LYS A 58 9.82 16.24 -15.38
C LYS A 58 11.35 16.12 -15.33
N ALA A 59 12.01 16.93 -14.50
CA ALA A 59 13.48 16.94 -14.42
C ALA A 59 14.01 15.66 -13.76
N GLN A 60 13.41 15.23 -12.65
CA GLN A 60 13.76 13.97 -11.98
C GLN A 60 13.49 12.75 -12.87
N ARG A 61 12.32 12.72 -13.53
CA ARG A 61 11.96 11.63 -14.44
C ARG A 61 12.95 11.51 -15.59
N ASN A 62 13.26 12.63 -16.25
CA ASN A 62 14.20 12.63 -17.37
C ASN A 62 15.60 12.22 -16.92
N ALA A 63 16.07 12.70 -15.77
CA ALA A 63 17.36 12.29 -15.22
C ALA A 63 17.41 10.78 -14.94
N LEU A 64 16.35 10.21 -14.35
CA LEU A 64 16.25 8.76 -14.15
C LEU A 64 16.26 7.97 -15.46
N ALA A 65 15.52 8.44 -16.47
CA ALA A 65 15.49 7.80 -17.78
C ALA A 65 16.87 7.82 -18.46
N VAL A 66 17.61 8.93 -18.36
CA VAL A 66 18.98 9.02 -18.90
C VAL A 66 19.95 8.12 -18.14
N VAL A 67 19.82 8.02 -16.81
CA VAL A 67 20.81 7.32 -15.97
C VAL A 67 20.54 5.83 -15.86
N PHE A 68 19.29 5.37 -15.96
CA PHE A 68 18.91 3.96 -15.75
C PHE A 68 18.09 3.37 -16.90
N GLY A 69 17.78 4.15 -17.95
CA GLY A 69 16.98 3.68 -19.09
C GLY A 69 17.71 2.72 -20.03
N ASP A 70 19.02 2.53 -19.85
CA ASP A 70 19.80 1.46 -20.49
C ASP A 70 19.35 0.06 -20.04
N ASN A 71 18.72 -0.05 -18.87
CA ASN A 71 18.11 -1.29 -18.41
C ASN A 71 16.71 -1.49 -19.01
N PRO A 72 16.47 -2.54 -19.83
CA PRO A 72 15.15 -2.80 -20.44
C PRO A 72 14.04 -3.09 -19.42
N HIS A 73 14.41 -3.51 -18.21
CA HIS A 73 13.49 -3.74 -17.10
C HIS A 73 13.26 -2.49 -16.23
N PHE A 74 13.92 -1.36 -16.52
CA PHE A 74 13.71 -0.13 -15.77
C PHE A 74 12.29 0.41 -16.00
N ARG A 75 11.63 0.76 -14.90
CA ARG A 75 10.30 1.36 -14.88
C ARG A 75 10.32 2.54 -13.92
N PHE A 76 9.93 3.70 -14.45
CA PHE A 76 9.57 4.85 -13.63
C PHE A 76 8.19 4.61 -13.02
N LEU A 77 8.06 4.77 -11.70
CA LEU A 77 6.81 4.65 -10.97
C LEU A 77 6.27 6.01 -10.58
N MET A 78 4.98 6.22 -10.77
CA MET A 78 4.25 7.39 -10.32
C MET A 78 3.57 7.08 -8.97
N CYS A 79 3.87 7.89 -7.96
CA CYS A 79 3.25 7.78 -6.63
C CYS A 79 1.72 7.90 -6.73
N PHE A 80 1.01 6.87 -6.30
CA PHE A 80 -0.45 6.86 -6.39
C PHE A 80 -1.13 7.92 -5.51
N PHE A 81 -0.51 8.33 -4.40
CA PHE A 81 -1.00 9.46 -3.59
C PHE A 81 -1.03 10.76 -4.41
N HIS A 82 0.02 11.04 -5.19
CA HIS A 82 0.08 12.22 -6.07
C HIS A 82 -0.91 12.14 -7.23
N VAL A 83 -1.12 10.95 -7.80
CA VAL A 83 -2.19 10.71 -8.78
C VAL A 83 -3.54 11.11 -8.18
N MET A 84 -3.87 10.59 -6.99
CA MET A 84 -5.13 10.90 -6.32
C MET A 84 -5.25 12.37 -5.92
N LYS A 85 -4.16 13.02 -5.49
CA LYS A 85 -4.14 14.45 -5.18
C LYS A 85 -4.56 15.29 -6.39
N HIS A 86 -3.95 15.03 -7.56
CA HIS A 86 -4.30 15.74 -8.80
C HIS A 86 -5.70 15.39 -9.32
N ILE A 87 -6.12 14.13 -9.21
CA ILE A 87 -7.48 13.72 -9.58
C ILE A 87 -8.52 14.41 -8.69
N GLN A 88 -8.27 14.54 -7.39
CA GLN A 88 -9.18 15.25 -6.49
C GLN A 88 -9.36 16.72 -6.87
N GLU A 89 -8.32 17.40 -7.34
CA GLU A 89 -8.46 18.77 -7.85
C GLU A 89 -9.39 18.84 -9.07
N ARG A 90 -9.32 17.83 -9.95
CA ARG A 90 -10.08 17.79 -11.20
C ARG A 90 -11.54 17.37 -11.02
N VAL A 91 -11.81 16.48 -10.08
CA VAL A 91 -13.18 15.99 -9.83
C VAL A 91 -14.05 16.99 -9.06
N LYS A 92 -13.48 18.04 -8.45
CA LYS A 92 -14.24 19.10 -7.75
C LYS A 92 -15.33 19.75 -8.62
N LEU A 93 -15.16 19.73 -9.93
CA LEU A 93 -16.10 20.27 -10.90
C LEU A 93 -17.32 19.36 -11.15
N LEU A 94 -17.28 18.12 -10.65
CA LEU A 94 -18.34 17.13 -10.84
C LEU A 94 -19.31 17.13 -9.65
N SER A 95 -20.53 16.62 -9.87
CA SER A 95 -21.48 16.37 -8.77
C SER A 95 -20.92 15.33 -7.79
N SER A 96 -21.34 15.39 -6.52
CA SER A 96 -20.87 14.46 -5.47
C SER A 96 -21.02 12.99 -5.86
N GLY A 97 -22.15 12.63 -6.48
CA GLY A 97 -22.39 11.29 -7.00
C GLY A 97 -21.43 10.90 -8.14
N ALA A 98 -21.15 11.81 -9.07
CA ALA A 98 -20.18 11.57 -10.14
C ALA A 98 -18.74 11.44 -9.60
N GLN A 99 -18.35 12.29 -8.64
CA GLN A 99 -17.06 12.21 -7.95
C GLN A 99 -16.85 10.82 -7.33
N ALA A 100 -17.83 10.34 -6.55
CA ALA A 100 -17.74 9.04 -5.89
C ALA A 100 -17.59 7.90 -6.90
N ARG A 101 -18.33 7.93 -8.01
CA ARG A 101 -18.24 6.93 -9.09
C ARG A 101 -16.87 6.93 -9.76
N VAL A 102 -16.40 8.12 -10.20
CA VAL A 102 -15.11 8.26 -10.88
C VAL A 102 -13.98 7.82 -9.97
N LEU A 103 -13.94 8.31 -8.74
CA LEU A 103 -12.87 7.99 -7.78
C LEU A 103 -12.85 6.49 -7.49
N SER A 104 -13.99 5.86 -7.24
CA SER A 104 -14.06 4.40 -7.05
C SER A 104 -13.43 3.64 -8.22
N LYS A 105 -13.68 4.06 -9.47
CA LYS A 105 -13.14 3.42 -10.66
C LYS A 105 -11.64 3.64 -10.86
N VAL A 106 -11.11 4.78 -10.44
CA VAL A 106 -9.64 5.00 -10.40
C VAL A 106 -8.98 4.04 -9.41
N TYR A 107 -9.56 3.83 -8.22
CA TYR A 107 -9.04 2.83 -7.28
C TYR A 107 -9.17 1.41 -7.83
N ASP A 108 -10.24 1.08 -8.56
CA ASP A 108 -10.38 -0.23 -9.19
C ASP A 108 -9.23 -0.48 -10.18
N LEU A 109 -8.93 0.51 -11.04
CA LEU A 109 -7.79 0.46 -11.95
C LEU A 109 -6.44 0.33 -11.23
N HIS A 110 -6.24 1.04 -10.11
CA HIS A 110 -5.02 0.95 -9.31
C HIS A 110 -4.75 -0.47 -8.82
N PHE A 111 -5.81 -1.17 -8.39
CA PHE A 111 -5.77 -2.52 -7.81
C PHE A 111 -5.87 -3.65 -8.83
N ALA A 112 -5.86 -3.35 -10.14
CA ALA A 112 -5.85 -4.38 -11.16
C ALA A 112 -4.72 -5.39 -10.92
N ARG A 113 -4.97 -6.68 -11.16
CA ARG A 113 -4.02 -7.76 -10.83
C ARG A 113 -2.99 -8.05 -11.92
N SER A 114 -3.22 -7.51 -13.11
CA SER A 114 -2.35 -7.67 -14.26
C SER A 114 -2.60 -6.59 -15.28
N GLN A 115 -1.67 -6.42 -16.22
CA GLN A 115 -1.84 -5.49 -17.34
C GLN A 115 -3.05 -5.85 -18.21
N ALA A 116 -3.29 -7.14 -18.47
CA ALA A 116 -4.44 -7.58 -19.26
C ALA A 116 -5.77 -7.22 -18.57
N HIS A 117 -5.88 -7.50 -17.26
CA HIS A 117 -7.07 -7.16 -16.50
C HIS A 117 -7.28 -5.64 -16.42
N TYR A 118 -6.19 -4.88 -16.23
CA TYR A 118 -6.22 -3.42 -16.24
C TYR A 118 -6.77 -2.84 -17.54
N LEU A 119 -6.31 -3.34 -18.70
CA LEU A 119 -6.75 -2.87 -20.00
C LEU A 119 -8.23 -3.18 -20.25
N GLU A 120 -8.71 -4.35 -19.82
CA GLU A 120 -10.12 -4.71 -19.92
C GLU A 120 -11.00 -3.80 -19.06
N MET A 121 -10.62 -3.60 -17.79
CA MET A 121 -11.30 -2.66 -16.90
C MET A 121 -11.31 -1.25 -17.47
N LEU A 122 -10.17 -0.77 -17.97
CA LEU A 122 -10.02 0.56 -18.54
C LEU A 122 -10.94 0.74 -19.74
N ARG A 123 -11.04 -0.25 -20.63
CA ARG A 123 -11.93 -0.21 -21.80
C ARG A 123 -13.40 -0.03 -21.38
N VAL A 124 -13.85 -0.79 -20.39
CA VAL A 124 -15.24 -0.71 -19.89
C VAL A 124 -15.50 0.61 -19.17
N ILE A 125 -14.59 1.04 -18.30
CA ILE A 125 -14.69 2.30 -17.54
C ILE A 125 -14.69 3.48 -18.49
N TRP A 126 -13.78 3.49 -19.47
CA TRP A 126 -13.69 4.52 -20.49
C TRP A 126 -14.99 4.69 -21.26
N ARG A 127 -15.52 3.58 -21.81
CA ARG A 127 -16.78 3.59 -22.56
C ARG A 127 -17.91 4.22 -21.74
N ARG A 128 -18.02 3.85 -20.46
CA ARG A 128 -19.04 4.37 -19.56
C ARG A 128 -18.84 5.85 -19.22
N TRP A 129 -17.61 6.32 -19.08
CA TRP A 129 -17.35 7.74 -18.87
C TRP A 129 -17.69 8.57 -20.11
N MET A 130 -17.51 8.01 -21.30
CA MET A 130 -17.84 8.69 -22.56
C MET A 130 -19.35 8.78 -22.85
N THR A 131 -20.21 8.04 -22.13
CA THR A 131 -21.67 8.17 -22.25
C THR A 131 -22.28 9.25 -21.36
N ASP A 132 -21.52 9.78 -20.40
CA ASP A 132 -21.99 10.81 -19.46
C ASP A 132 -21.33 12.15 -19.83
N PRO A 133 -22.07 13.10 -20.46
CA PRO A 133 -21.53 14.38 -20.89
C PRO A 133 -20.83 15.17 -19.77
N THR A 134 -21.23 14.97 -18.52
CA THR A 134 -20.64 15.66 -17.36
C THR A 134 -19.26 15.10 -16.99
N VAL A 135 -18.95 13.86 -17.36
CA VAL A 135 -17.69 13.17 -17.05
C VAL A 135 -16.71 13.19 -18.22
N ILE A 136 -17.17 13.40 -19.46
CA ILE A 136 -16.33 13.44 -20.67
C ILE A 136 -15.08 14.33 -20.51
N PRO A 137 -15.15 15.58 -20.00
CA PRO A 137 -13.96 16.42 -19.84
C PRO A 137 -12.93 15.80 -18.88
N PHE A 138 -13.40 15.18 -17.80
CA PHE A 138 -12.54 14.45 -16.87
C PHE A 138 -11.93 13.22 -17.55
N ALA A 139 -12.70 12.47 -18.35
CA ALA A 139 -12.22 11.30 -19.06
C ALA A 139 -11.04 11.67 -19.98
N HIS A 140 -11.20 12.68 -20.84
CA HIS A 140 -10.12 13.15 -21.72
C HIS A 140 -8.87 13.56 -20.94
N TYR A 141 -9.03 14.30 -19.84
CA TYR A 141 -7.93 14.63 -18.94
C TYR A 141 -7.25 13.37 -18.39
N PHE A 142 -8.03 12.42 -17.86
CA PHE A 142 -7.51 11.22 -17.22
C PHE A 142 -6.73 10.36 -18.21
N TYR A 143 -7.24 10.20 -19.43
CA TYR A 143 -6.57 9.45 -20.48
C TYR A 143 -5.25 10.11 -20.89
N GLY A 144 -5.29 11.41 -21.20
CA GLY A 144 -4.11 12.15 -21.63
C GLY A 144 -3.02 12.20 -20.57
N GLN A 145 -3.38 12.34 -19.29
CA GLN A 145 -2.41 12.50 -18.22
C GLN A 145 -1.92 11.17 -17.64
N TRP A 146 -2.83 10.25 -17.33
CA TRP A 146 -2.56 9.08 -16.49
C TRP A 146 -2.52 7.75 -17.26
N ILE A 147 -2.96 7.73 -18.52
CA ILE A 147 -2.93 6.54 -19.38
C ILE A 147 -1.85 6.67 -20.45
N THR A 148 -1.96 7.67 -21.32
CA THR A 148 -1.01 7.88 -22.43
C THR A 148 0.10 8.86 -22.09
N GLY A 149 -0.10 9.66 -21.03
CA GLY A 149 0.89 10.60 -20.55
C GLY A 149 2.14 9.92 -20.01
N HIS A 150 3.13 10.75 -19.71
CA HIS A 150 4.40 10.29 -19.20
C HIS A 150 4.25 9.55 -17.86
N PHE A 151 3.41 10.02 -16.94
CA PHE A 151 3.30 9.51 -15.56
C PHE A 151 2.24 8.41 -15.39
N ASN A 152 2.25 7.42 -16.27
CA ASN A 152 1.18 6.42 -16.39
C ASN A 152 1.37 5.13 -15.58
N THR A 153 2.51 4.94 -14.93
CA THR A 153 2.81 3.71 -14.18
C THR A 153 2.52 3.91 -12.69
N TRP A 154 1.26 3.80 -12.29
CA TRP A 154 0.78 4.02 -10.92
C TRP A 154 -0.01 2.82 -10.37
N GLN A 155 -0.09 1.72 -11.12
CA GLN A 155 -0.85 0.53 -10.79
C GLN A 155 -0.04 -0.40 -9.87
N VAL A 156 -0.70 -1.10 -8.94
CA VAL A 156 0.00 -1.97 -7.98
C VAL A 156 0.71 -3.15 -8.63
N PHE A 157 0.18 -3.65 -9.77
CA PHE A 157 0.80 -4.74 -10.52
C PHE A 157 2.12 -4.35 -11.21
N ALA A 158 2.50 -3.07 -11.23
CA ALA A 158 3.74 -2.62 -11.85
C ALA A 158 4.99 -3.06 -11.06
N THR A 159 4.83 -3.38 -9.77
CA THR A 159 5.89 -3.86 -8.88
C THR A 159 5.51 -5.21 -8.26
N PRO A 160 6.50 -6.01 -7.82
CA PRO A 160 6.20 -7.21 -7.03
C PRO A 160 5.38 -6.90 -5.77
N ILE A 161 4.63 -7.90 -5.32
CA ILE A 161 3.75 -7.82 -4.14
C ILE A 161 4.54 -7.37 -2.89
N GLY A 162 3.99 -6.38 -2.19
CA GLY A 162 4.52 -5.88 -0.91
C GLY A 162 5.34 -4.60 -1.02
N PHE A 163 5.81 -4.22 -2.20
CA PHE A 163 6.55 -2.97 -2.38
C PHE A 163 5.64 -1.72 -2.30
N ALA A 164 6.25 -0.57 -2.07
CA ALA A 164 5.52 0.68 -1.88
C ALA A 164 4.94 1.22 -3.19
N SER A 165 3.62 1.47 -3.20
CA SER A 165 2.93 2.17 -4.30
C SER A 165 2.84 3.69 -4.10
N THR A 166 3.37 4.19 -2.98
CA THR A 166 3.47 5.62 -2.66
C THR A 166 4.87 5.98 -2.18
N ASN A 167 5.24 7.24 -2.32
CA ASN A 167 6.49 7.82 -1.81
C ASN A 167 6.43 8.13 -0.30
N ASN A 168 5.37 7.70 0.42
CA ASN A 168 5.19 7.97 1.85
C ASN A 168 6.40 7.58 2.73
N PRO A 169 7.15 6.48 2.46
CA PRO A 169 8.37 6.17 3.20
C PRO A 169 9.44 7.26 3.05
N ALA A 170 9.66 7.76 1.82
CA ALA A 170 10.61 8.84 1.55
C ALA A 170 10.13 10.19 2.15
N GLU A 171 8.84 10.50 2.07
CA GLU A 171 8.26 11.70 2.70
C GLU A 171 8.39 11.65 4.23
N THR A 172 8.18 10.47 4.82
CA THR A 172 8.36 10.25 6.27
C THR A 172 9.81 10.50 6.67
N PHE A 173 10.76 10.00 5.88
CA PHE A 173 12.17 10.28 6.11
C PHE A 173 12.50 11.77 5.96
N ASN A 174 11.98 12.44 4.92
CA ASN A 174 12.15 13.88 4.74
C ASN A 174 11.58 14.67 5.92
N ALA A 175 10.46 14.23 6.51
CA ALA A 175 9.89 14.83 7.71
C ALA A 175 10.78 14.62 8.95
N LEU A 176 11.38 13.44 9.10
CA LEU A 176 12.35 13.12 10.14
C LEU A 176 13.59 14.03 10.01
N LEU A 177 14.19 14.09 8.80
CA LEU A 177 15.34 14.94 8.52
C LEU A 177 15.07 16.40 8.89
N LYS A 178 13.89 16.91 8.50
CA LYS A 178 13.46 18.27 8.82
C LYS A 178 13.21 18.48 10.31
N ARG A 179 12.71 17.47 11.03
CA ARG A 179 12.36 17.59 12.44
C ARG A 179 13.59 17.52 13.35
N ASP A 180 14.48 16.56 13.08
CA ASP A 180 15.51 16.15 14.04
C ASP A 180 16.86 16.78 13.75
N TYR A 181 17.18 17.04 12.48
CA TYR A 181 18.52 17.51 12.08
C TYR A 181 18.50 18.97 11.66
N THR A 182 17.60 19.35 10.74
CA THR A 182 17.54 20.76 10.31
C THR A 182 16.67 21.63 11.19
N LEU A 183 15.91 21.03 12.11
CA LEU A 183 14.94 21.71 12.99
C LEU A 183 14.00 22.66 12.22
N ARG A 184 13.68 22.30 10.97
CA ARG A 184 12.87 23.08 10.01
C ARG A 184 13.47 24.46 9.68
N ARG A 185 14.78 24.62 9.83
CA ARG A 185 15.52 25.85 9.53
C ARG A 185 16.40 25.69 8.30
N ARG A 186 16.70 26.81 7.65
CA ARG A 186 17.75 26.89 6.63
C ARG A 186 19.10 26.98 7.34
N LEU A 187 20.02 26.07 7.03
CA LEU A 187 21.35 26.01 7.64
C LEU A 187 22.42 26.52 6.68
N LYS A 188 23.49 27.13 7.21
CA LYS A 188 24.70 27.42 6.43
C LYS A 188 25.39 26.12 6.02
N MET A 189 26.09 26.11 4.88
CA MET A 189 26.66 24.90 4.27
C MET A 189 27.46 24.04 5.25
N GLY A 190 28.40 24.63 6.01
CA GLY A 190 29.21 23.87 6.97
C GLY A 190 28.40 23.24 8.11
N THR A 191 27.32 23.86 8.56
CA THR A 191 26.41 23.25 9.55
C THR A 191 25.52 22.20 8.89
N LEU A 192 24.99 22.48 7.70
CA LEU A 192 24.18 21.52 6.95
C LEU A 192 24.94 20.20 6.72
N LEU A 193 26.19 20.26 6.27
CA LEU A 193 27.00 19.07 6.04
C LEU A 193 27.24 18.27 7.33
N ARG A 194 27.45 18.94 8.46
CA ARG A 194 27.58 18.27 9.77
C ARG A 194 26.29 17.56 10.16
N GLU A 195 25.13 18.22 10.05
CA GLU A 195 23.82 17.63 10.37
C GLU A 195 23.48 16.46 9.45
N LEU A 196 23.76 16.58 8.14
CA LEU A 196 23.56 15.48 7.20
C LEU A 196 24.50 14.30 7.47
N SER A 197 25.76 14.57 7.84
CA SER A 197 26.72 13.54 8.23
C SER A 197 26.27 12.79 9.49
N ALA A 198 25.82 13.52 10.52
CA ALA A 198 25.24 12.92 11.73
C ALA A 198 24.03 12.04 11.38
N CYS A 199 23.14 12.52 10.51
CA CYS A 199 22.01 11.73 10.03
C CYS A 199 22.45 10.44 9.33
N CYS A 200 23.43 10.50 8.44
CA CYS A 200 23.97 9.32 7.79
C CYS A 200 24.58 8.33 8.80
N GLN A 201 25.28 8.82 9.83
CA GLN A 201 25.87 7.99 10.89
C GLN A 201 24.80 7.32 11.77
N ASP A 202 23.75 8.04 12.11
CA ASP A 202 22.62 7.51 12.88
C ASP A 202 21.85 6.47 12.06
N GLN A 203 21.67 6.70 10.76
CA GLN A 203 21.04 5.72 9.86
C GLN A 203 21.93 4.50 9.64
N SER A 204 23.25 4.65 9.55
CA SER A 204 24.17 3.53 9.33
C SER A 204 24.39 2.66 10.57
N SER A 205 24.30 3.25 11.77
CA SER A 205 24.37 2.53 13.06
C SER A 205 23.06 1.85 13.46
N SER A 206 21.97 2.14 12.75
CA SER A 206 20.67 1.52 12.96
C SER A 206 20.73 0.00 12.75
N THR A 207 20.25 -0.78 13.72
CA THR A 207 20.16 -2.25 13.65
C THR A 207 18.96 -2.74 12.81
N ARG A 208 18.27 -1.85 12.09
CA ARG A 208 17.10 -2.21 11.29
C ARG A 208 17.51 -3.08 10.10
N SER A 209 17.05 -4.33 10.10
CA SER A 209 17.20 -5.28 9.00
C SER A 209 16.49 -4.79 7.73
N PHE A 210 17.10 -5.10 6.58
CA PHE A 210 16.45 -4.99 5.29
C PHE A 210 15.53 -6.21 5.08
N GLU A 211 14.22 -5.98 4.95
CA GLU A 211 13.24 -7.06 4.87
C GLU A 211 12.98 -7.53 3.43
N PHE A 212 13.33 -8.79 3.14
CA PHE A 212 13.01 -9.45 1.86
C PHE A 212 11.61 -10.06 1.83
N ALA A 213 11.00 -10.24 3.01
CA ALA A 213 9.63 -10.69 3.18
C ALA A 213 8.71 -9.53 3.58
N VAL A 214 7.40 -9.75 3.49
CA VAL A 214 6.41 -8.79 3.98
C VAL A 214 6.24 -9.00 5.48
N CYS A 215 6.60 -7.99 6.27
CA CYS A 215 6.34 -7.93 7.70
C CYS A 215 5.08 -7.09 7.93
N PRO A 216 4.01 -7.64 8.52
CA PRO A 216 2.79 -6.90 8.78
C PRO A 216 3.04 -5.70 9.68
N ALA A 217 2.48 -4.53 9.33
CA ALA A 217 2.61 -3.34 10.14
C ALA A 217 1.84 -3.51 11.48
N PRO A 218 2.35 -2.96 12.60
CA PRO A 218 1.63 -2.99 13.90
C PRO A 218 0.22 -2.40 13.84
N THR A 219 0.00 -1.42 12.95
CA THR A 219 -1.34 -0.84 12.71
C THR A 219 -2.31 -1.84 12.10
N LEU A 220 -1.85 -2.73 11.20
CA LEU A 220 -2.67 -3.79 10.64
C LEU A 220 -3.00 -4.85 11.70
N ALA A 221 -2.01 -5.22 12.52
CA ALA A 221 -2.19 -6.16 13.64
C ALA A 221 -3.18 -5.64 14.69
N ARG A 222 -3.17 -4.33 14.98
CA ARG A 222 -4.15 -3.66 15.85
C ARG A 222 -5.55 -3.69 15.23
N ARG A 223 -5.65 -3.37 13.95
CA ARG A 223 -6.91 -3.38 13.23
C ARG A 223 -7.59 -4.75 13.26
N VAL A 224 -6.83 -5.84 13.12
CA VAL A 224 -7.38 -7.21 13.28
C VAL A 224 -8.03 -7.39 14.65
N MET A 225 -7.41 -6.90 15.73
CA MET A 225 -7.99 -7.01 17.08
C MET A 225 -9.29 -6.20 17.20
N GLU A 226 -9.30 -4.98 16.64
CA GLU A 226 -10.48 -4.11 16.64
C GLU A 226 -11.64 -4.73 15.84
N THR A 227 -11.39 -5.24 14.64
CA THR A 227 -12.43 -5.84 13.79
C THR A 227 -12.96 -7.15 14.35
N VAL A 228 -12.13 -7.94 15.04
CA VAL A 228 -12.59 -9.15 15.76
C VAL A 228 -13.50 -8.75 16.92
N ARG A 229 -13.11 -7.75 17.72
CA ARG A 229 -13.92 -7.25 18.85
C ARG A 229 -15.28 -6.72 18.39
N GLU A 230 -15.33 -6.10 17.21
CA GLU A 230 -16.55 -5.56 16.61
C GLU A 230 -17.38 -6.60 15.85
N HIS A 231 -16.99 -7.89 15.85
CA HIS A 231 -17.66 -8.96 15.11
C HIS A 231 -17.75 -8.68 13.61
N LEU A 232 -16.67 -8.11 13.06
CA LEU A 232 -16.51 -7.80 11.64
C LEU A 232 -15.46 -8.68 10.96
N LEU A 233 -14.79 -9.57 11.71
CA LEU A 233 -13.80 -10.50 11.18
C LEU A 233 -13.91 -11.81 11.96
N GLY A 234 -14.09 -12.92 11.25
CA GLY A 234 -14.29 -14.22 11.87
C GLY A 234 -14.08 -15.39 10.91
N VAL A 235 -14.07 -16.61 11.44
CA VAL A 235 -14.09 -17.83 10.63
C VAL A 235 -15.51 -18.05 10.10
N ALA A 236 -15.64 -18.59 8.88
CA ALA A 236 -16.93 -19.00 8.34
C ALA A 236 -17.61 -20.05 9.23
N GLU A 237 -18.94 -20.04 9.27
CA GLU A 237 -19.71 -20.95 10.11
C GLU A 237 -19.58 -22.41 9.64
N GLY A 238 -19.55 -23.36 10.59
CA GLY A 238 -19.51 -24.79 10.26
C GLY A 238 -18.13 -25.30 9.79
N GLN A 239 -17.09 -24.47 9.79
CA GLN A 239 -15.75 -24.91 9.42
C GLN A 239 -15.03 -25.64 10.56
N ASP A 240 -14.46 -26.81 10.27
CA ASP A 240 -13.61 -27.55 11.22
C ASP A 240 -12.21 -26.94 11.29
N ILE A 241 -12.01 -26.06 12.27
CA ILE A 241 -10.73 -25.37 12.51
C ILE A 241 -9.64 -26.35 12.97
N ASP A 242 -10.00 -27.44 13.64
CA ASP A 242 -9.03 -28.37 14.19
C ASP A 242 -8.34 -29.18 13.08
N THR A 243 -9.02 -29.46 11.96
CA THR A 243 -8.37 -30.04 10.77
C THR A 243 -7.28 -29.13 10.18
N VAL A 244 -7.50 -27.81 10.21
CA VAL A 244 -6.51 -26.82 9.74
C VAL A 244 -5.34 -26.71 10.71
N ARG A 245 -5.61 -26.78 12.03
CA ARG A 245 -4.56 -26.76 13.07
C ARG A 245 -3.67 -27.99 13.05
N VAL A 246 -4.23 -29.16 12.76
CA VAL A 246 -3.49 -30.42 12.66
C VAL A 246 -2.73 -30.52 11.31
N GLY A 247 -2.96 -29.59 10.39
CA GLY A 247 -2.28 -29.52 9.10
C GLY A 247 -2.87 -30.45 8.03
N SER A 248 -4.05 -31.03 8.28
CA SER A 248 -4.78 -31.87 7.32
C SER A 248 -5.44 -31.04 6.22
N CYS A 249 -5.64 -29.74 6.45
CA CYS A 249 -6.08 -28.76 5.46
C CYS A 249 -5.27 -27.47 5.64
N CYS A 250 -4.88 -26.79 4.55
CA CYS A 250 -4.19 -25.51 4.61
C CYS A 250 -5.11 -24.29 4.45
N ILE A 251 -6.39 -24.50 4.11
CA ILE A 251 -7.33 -23.43 3.80
C ILE A 251 -8.25 -23.15 4.98
N LEU A 252 -8.20 -21.91 5.49
CA LEU A 252 -9.18 -21.37 6.43
C LEU A 252 -10.07 -20.37 5.72
N ARG A 253 -11.39 -20.46 5.89
CA ARG A 253 -12.34 -19.51 5.32
C ARG A 253 -12.58 -18.39 6.32
N VAL A 254 -12.30 -17.17 5.91
CA VAL A 254 -12.38 -15.99 6.77
C VAL A 254 -13.38 -15.01 6.18
N ILE A 255 -14.38 -14.63 6.98
CA ILE A 255 -15.40 -13.65 6.63
C ILE A 255 -15.00 -12.28 7.17
N SER A 256 -15.13 -11.24 6.34
CA SER A 256 -14.74 -9.87 6.65
C SER A 256 -15.82 -8.86 6.27
N LEU A 257 -16.39 -8.21 7.28
CA LEU A 257 -17.42 -7.19 7.10
C LEU A 257 -16.79 -5.80 7.08
N ARG A 258 -17.44 -4.90 6.34
CA ARG A 258 -16.95 -3.53 6.19
C ARG A 258 -17.08 -2.77 7.52
N ALA A 259 -15.93 -2.43 8.12
CA ALA A 259 -15.89 -1.57 9.30
C ALA A 259 -16.26 -0.12 8.97
N ALA A 260 -17.05 0.49 9.85
CA ALA A 260 -17.27 1.93 9.84
C ALA A 260 -15.97 2.62 10.23
N ARG A 261 -15.44 3.53 9.40
CA ARG A 261 -14.23 4.28 9.75
C ARG A 261 -14.58 5.58 10.44
N VAL A 262 -13.92 5.82 11.58
CA VAL A 262 -13.90 7.10 12.27
C VAL A 262 -12.99 8.08 11.52
N PRO A 263 -13.43 9.32 11.26
CA PRO A 263 -12.59 10.35 10.64
C PRO A 263 -11.35 10.63 11.49
N VAL A 264 -10.18 10.67 10.85
CA VAL A 264 -8.89 10.94 11.51
C VAL A 264 -8.68 12.45 11.62
N ALA A 265 -8.42 12.95 12.83
CA ALA A 265 -8.18 14.37 13.08
C ALA A 265 -6.93 14.93 12.35
N PRO A 266 -6.91 16.22 12.00
CA PRO A 266 -5.80 16.86 11.28
C PRO A 266 -4.49 16.93 12.09
N ASN A 267 -3.65 15.89 12.03
CA ASN A 267 -2.30 15.99 12.58
C ASN A 267 -1.35 16.67 11.60
N LYS A 268 -1.30 18.01 11.65
CA LYS A 268 -0.31 18.88 10.97
C LYS A 268 -0.26 18.75 9.43
N ARG A 269 -1.31 18.22 8.81
CA ARG A 269 -1.47 18.08 7.34
C ARG A 269 -2.50 19.09 6.84
N SER A 270 -2.37 19.53 5.59
CA SER A 270 -3.42 20.32 4.95
C SER A 270 -4.72 19.50 4.83
N GLU A 271 -5.86 20.17 4.92
CA GLU A 271 -7.18 19.52 4.82
C GLU A 271 -7.32 18.68 3.54
N ALA A 272 -6.80 19.18 2.41
CA ALA A 272 -6.77 18.44 1.15
C ALA A 272 -5.97 17.13 1.25
N ASN A 273 -4.79 17.14 1.86
CA ASN A 273 -3.98 15.93 2.01
C ASN A 273 -4.63 14.92 2.96
N ILE A 274 -5.39 15.39 3.95
CA ILE A 274 -6.17 14.54 4.87
C ILE A 274 -7.34 13.90 4.13
N ALA A 275 -8.06 14.68 3.32
CA ALA A 275 -9.16 14.17 2.51
C ALA A 275 -8.69 13.07 1.53
N VAL A 276 -7.55 13.26 0.85
CA VAL A 276 -6.92 12.22 0.03
C VAL A 276 -6.59 10.99 0.88
N SER A 277 -5.91 11.17 2.01
CA SER A 277 -5.51 10.05 2.88
C SER A 277 -6.69 9.26 3.43
N ALA A 278 -7.76 9.95 3.85
CA ALA A 278 -8.98 9.35 4.35
C ALA A 278 -9.70 8.57 3.25
N GLN A 279 -9.82 9.15 2.05
CA GLN A 279 -10.42 8.46 0.91
C GLN A 279 -9.61 7.23 0.46
N MET A 280 -8.28 7.31 0.48
CA MET A 280 -7.40 6.17 0.23
C MET A 280 -7.66 5.08 1.26
N GLY A 281 -7.72 5.42 2.55
CA GLY A 281 -8.04 4.48 3.62
C GLY A 281 -9.38 3.76 3.41
N SER A 282 -10.43 4.49 3.04
CA SER A 282 -11.75 3.92 2.77
C SER A 282 -11.78 3.00 1.55
N ASN A 283 -11.08 3.36 0.47
CA ASN A 283 -10.99 2.52 -0.72
C ASN A 283 -10.12 1.28 -0.51
N TYR A 284 -9.03 1.41 0.25
CA TYR A 284 -8.19 0.26 0.59
C TYR A 284 -8.95 -0.73 1.47
N ALA A 285 -9.75 -0.25 2.43
CA ALA A 285 -10.63 -1.12 3.22
C ALA A 285 -11.69 -1.82 2.34
N ARG A 286 -12.25 -1.13 1.34
CA ARG A 286 -13.15 -1.76 0.36
C ARG A 286 -12.47 -2.93 -0.36
N LYS A 287 -11.19 -2.81 -0.71
CA LYS A 287 -10.40 -3.86 -1.38
C LYS A 287 -10.07 -5.08 -0.51
N GLU A 288 -10.47 -5.08 0.76
CA GLU A 288 -10.44 -6.28 1.60
C GLU A 288 -11.72 -7.10 1.48
N VAL A 289 -12.86 -6.48 1.18
CA VAL A 289 -14.18 -7.14 1.21
C VAL A 289 -14.84 -7.24 -0.16
N GLU A 290 -14.40 -6.44 -1.13
CA GLU A 290 -14.94 -6.46 -2.48
C GLU A 290 -14.60 -7.77 -3.20
N GLY A 291 -15.63 -8.44 -3.71
CA GLY A 291 -15.49 -9.75 -4.34
C GLY A 291 -15.33 -10.90 -3.36
N GLU A 292 -15.63 -10.70 -2.07
CA GLU A 292 -15.63 -11.78 -1.08
C GLU A 292 -16.63 -12.88 -1.46
N PRO A 293 -16.20 -14.15 -1.49
CA PRO A 293 -17.09 -15.29 -1.70
C PRO A 293 -18.15 -15.41 -0.60
N LEU A 294 -19.27 -16.08 -0.91
CA LEU A 294 -20.35 -16.29 0.06
C LEU A 294 -19.89 -17.01 1.33
N ASP A 295 -18.96 -17.95 1.17
CA ASP A 295 -18.34 -18.77 2.21
C ASP A 295 -17.02 -18.15 2.72
N GLY A 296 -16.80 -16.86 2.50
CA GLY A 296 -15.61 -16.12 2.95
C GLY A 296 -14.35 -16.36 2.11
N TRP A 297 -13.31 -15.58 2.41
CA TRP A 297 -12.03 -15.68 1.72
C TRP A 297 -11.31 -17.00 2.03
N PRO A 298 -10.92 -17.81 1.03
CA PRO A 298 -10.11 -18.99 1.25
C PRO A 298 -8.64 -18.57 1.48
N VAL A 299 -8.26 -18.45 2.75
CA VAL A 299 -6.91 -18.08 3.17
C VAL A 299 -6.03 -19.32 3.26
N ASP A 300 -4.94 -19.34 2.50
CA ASP A 300 -3.92 -20.38 2.63
C ASP A 300 -2.99 -20.03 3.79
N VAL A 301 -3.16 -20.76 4.88
CA VAL A 301 -2.42 -20.62 6.14
C VAL A 301 -0.98 -21.07 6.01
N GLN A 302 -0.67 -21.97 5.07
CA GLN A 302 0.71 -22.45 4.86
C GLN A 302 1.51 -21.48 3.99
N ARG A 303 0.88 -20.93 2.94
CA ARG A 303 1.51 -19.98 2.01
C ARG A 303 1.37 -18.52 2.45
N HIS A 304 0.65 -18.26 3.54
CA HIS A 304 0.32 -16.91 4.04
C HIS A 304 -0.33 -16.04 2.97
N CYS A 305 -1.22 -16.62 2.16
CA CYS A 305 -1.82 -15.94 1.03
C CYS A 305 -3.34 -15.82 1.15
N CYS A 306 -3.88 -14.73 0.59
CA CYS A 306 -5.30 -14.45 0.56
C CYS A 306 -5.66 -13.88 -0.82
N PRO A 307 -6.78 -14.32 -1.42
CA PRO A 307 -7.16 -13.87 -2.75
C PRO A 307 -7.70 -12.43 -2.80
N CYS A 308 -7.99 -11.76 -1.68
CA CYS A 308 -8.44 -10.36 -1.71
C CYS A 308 -7.43 -9.38 -2.37
N ASP A 309 -7.94 -8.30 -2.96
CA ASP A 309 -7.15 -7.31 -3.67
C ASP A 309 -6.15 -6.56 -2.77
N TYR A 310 -6.51 -6.35 -1.49
CA TYR A 310 -5.61 -5.73 -0.52
C TYR A 310 -4.34 -6.58 -0.31
N TRP A 311 -4.49 -7.90 -0.17
CA TRP A 311 -3.35 -8.79 -0.04
C TRP A 311 -2.48 -8.78 -1.30
N PHE A 312 -3.09 -8.77 -2.48
CA PHE A 312 -2.35 -8.67 -3.74
C PHE A 312 -1.47 -7.42 -3.80
N ALA A 313 -1.99 -6.26 -3.39
CA ALA A 313 -1.21 -5.02 -3.41
C ALA A 313 -0.07 -5.02 -2.36
N PHE A 314 -0.33 -5.55 -1.16
CA PHE A 314 0.53 -5.28 0.00
C PHE A 314 1.23 -6.49 0.60
N GLY A 315 0.94 -7.71 0.13
CA GLY A 315 1.50 -8.96 0.64
C GLY A 315 1.06 -9.33 2.05
N ALA A 316 0.16 -8.56 2.65
CA ALA A 316 -0.43 -8.79 3.97
C ALA A 316 -1.83 -8.19 3.99
N CYS A 317 -2.77 -8.84 4.69
CA CYS A 317 -4.13 -8.35 4.89
C CYS A 317 -4.67 -8.83 6.24
N VAL A 318 -5.81 -8.29 6.67
CA VAL A 318 -6.44 -8.69 7.93
C VAL A 318 -6.80 -10.18 7.99
N HIS A 319 -7.16 -10.82 6.87
CA HIS A 319 -7.56 -12.23 6.83
C HIS A 319 -6.38 -13.17 7.09
N VAL A 320 -5.21 -12.93 6.47
CA VAL A 320 -4.00 -13.74 6.71
C VAL A 320 -3.57 -13.64 8.16
N LEU A 321 -3.52 -12.43 8.71
CA LEU A 321 -3.13 -12.22 10.11
C LEU A 321 -4.12 -12.87 11.09
N PHE A 322 -5.41 -12.77 10.81
CA PHE A 322 -6.44 -13.40 11.61
C PHE A 322 -6.36 -14.93 11.53
N ALA A 323 -6.27 -15.49 10.32
CA ALA A 323 -6.16 -16.92 10.10
C ALA A 323 -4.97 -17.50 10.88
N LEU A 324 -3.80 -16.88 10.73
CA LEU A 324 -2.60 -17.28 11.46
C LEU A 324 -2.75 -17.21 12.98
N ARG A 325 -3.49 -16.24 13.54
CA ARG A 325 -3.76 -16.20 14.99
C ARG A 325 -4.70 -17.31 15.46
N VAL A 326 -5.61 -17.77 14.60
CA VAL A 326 -6.61 -18.80 14.94
C VAL A 326 -6.04 -20.21 14.77
N THR A 327 -5.16 -20.40 13.79
CA THR A 327 -4.59 -21.70 13.39
C THR A 327 -3.21 -21.95 13.98
N ALA A 328 -2.35 -20.93 14.06
CA ALA A 328 -1.03 -21.04 14.67
C ALA A 328 -1.04 -20.55 16.12
N HIS A 329 -0.10 -21.06 16.90
CA HIS A 329 0.16 -20.62 18.28
C HIS A 329 0.97 -19.30 18.26
N LEU A 330 0.53 -18.29 17.51
CA LEU A 330 1.23 -17.00 17.41
C LEU A 330 0.80 -16.06 18.54
N ASP A 331 1.76 -15.38 19.19
CA ASP A 331 1.44 -14.33 20.15
C ASP A 331 0.87 -13.08 19.47
N SER A 332 0.42 -12.11 20.26
CA SER A 332 -0.09 -10.81 19.78
C SER A 332 0.92 -10.01 18.95
N SER A 333 2.20 -10.40 18.95
CA SER A 333 3.29 -9.83 18.15
C SER A 333 3.66 -10.63 16.89
N GLY A 334 2.97 -11.75 16.61
CA GLY A 334 3.19 -12.56 15.41
C GLY A 334 4.40 -13.49 15.47
N ARG A 335 4.88 -13.82 16.68
CA ARG A 335 5.97 -14.80 16.89
C ARG A 335 5.41 -16.17 17.24
N GLU A 336 6.07 -17.23 16.77
CA GLU A 336 5.76 -18.62 17.15
C GLU A 336 5.93 -18.82 18.65
N VAL A 337 4.86 -19.23 19.33
CA VAL A 337 4.90 -19.64 20.73
C VAL A 337 4.82 -21.16 20.80
N LEU A 338 5.88 -21.79 21.30
CA LEU A 338 5.82 -23.17 21.78
C LEU A 338 4.96 -23.21 23.06
N VAL A 339 3.78 -23.82 23.00
CA VAL A 339 2.92 -23.98 24.20
C VAL A 339 2.70 -25.46 24.50
N SER A 340 3.07 -25.84 25.74
CA SER A 340 2.78 -27.12 26.38
C SER A 340 1.30 -27.52 26.25
N ARG A 341 1.04 -28.81 26.02
CA ARG A 341 -0.26 -29.47 25.76
C ARG A 341 -1.32 -29.35 26.88
N ARG A 342 -1.15 -28.50 27.88
CA ARG A 342 -2.18 -28.24 28.89
C ARG A 342 -3.16 -27.22 28.33
N LYS A 343 -4.38 -27.68 28.01
CA LYS A 343 -5.56 -26.89 27.59
C LYS A 343 -5.73 -25.63 28.47
N ARG A 344 -5.09 -24.53 28.10
CA ARG A 344 -5.51 -23.20 28.55
C ARG A 344 -6.77 -22.87 27.74
N LYS A 345 -7.88 -22.58 28.43
CA LYS A 345 -9.11 -22.03 27.84
C LYS A 345 -8.72 -20.87 26.91
N ARG A 346 -8.68 -21.12 25.60
CA ARG A 346 -8.57 -20.07 24.59
C ARG A 346 -9.89 -19.31 24.61
N GLY A 347 -9.84 -17.99 24.46
CA GLY A 347 -11.05 -17.17 24.28
C GLY A 347 -11.85 -17.68 23.07
N GLU A 348 -13.15 -17.44 23.08
CA GLU A 348 -14.06 -17.85 22.00
C GLU A 348 -13.53 -17.34 20.64
N ILE A 349 -13.44 -18.25 19.67
CA ILE A 349 -13.06 -17.91 18.30
C ILE A 349 -14.23 -17.12 17.70
N ALA A 350 -13.94 -15.96 17.12
CA ALA A 350 -14.96 -15.21 16.39
C ALA A 350 -15.40 -16.03 15.16
N VAL A 351 -16.66 -16.45 15.16
CA VAL A 351 -17.33 -17.13 14.04
C VAL A 351 -18.37 -16.17 13.47
N LEU A 352 -18.41 -16.07 12.15
CA LEU A 352 -19.41 -15.28 11.44
C LEU A 352 -20.25 -16.20 10.54
N PRO A 353 -21.56 -15.91 10.40
CA PRO A 353 -22.39 -16.63 9.45
C PRO A 353 -21.94 -16.29 8.02
N ASP A 354 -22.10 -17.24 7.11
CA ASP A 354 -21.90 -17.03 5.67
C ASP A 354 -22.71 -15.82 5.19
N LEU A 355 -22.15 -15.07 4.23
CA LEU A 355 -22.76 -13.83 3.73
C LEU A 355 -24.15 -14.04 3.10
N GLY A 356 -24.49 -15.29 2.75
CA GLY A 356 -25.79 -15.69 2.23
C GLY A 356 -26.85 -16.03 3.29
N ARG A 357 -26.49 -16.15 4.58
CA ARG A 357 -27.44 -16.47 5.65
C ARG A 357 -28.07 -15.17 6.19
N PRO A 358 -29.41 -15.00 6.11
CA PRO A 358 -30.06 -13.80 6.63
C PRO A 358 -29.78 -13.61 8.13
N ARG A 359 -29.49 -12.38 8.56
CA ARG A 359 -29.24 -12.02 9.97
C ARG A 359 -30.48 -12.10 10.89
N ALA A 360 -31.62 -12.57 10.38
CA ALA A 360 -32.83 -12.77 11.16
C ALA A 360 -33.59 -13.98 10.62
N ILE A 361 -33.64 -15.06 11.41
CA ILE A 361 -34.77 -15.99 11.35
C ILE A 361 -35.86 -15.34 12.22
N GLY A 362 -36.58 -14.38 11.65
CA GLY A 362 -37.88 -14.01 12.20
C GLY A 362 -38.83 -15.22 12.05
N PRO A 363 -39.74 -15.46 12.99
CA PRO A 363 -40.64 -16.62 12.91
C PRO A 363 -41.53 -16.47 11.68
N ALA A 364 -41.20 -17.19 10.62
CA ALA A 364 -42.16 -17.49 9.57
C ALA A 364 -43.18 -18.43 10.19
N LEU A 365 -44.46 -18.01 10.17
CA LEU A 365 -45.69 -18.67 10.62
C LEU A 365 -46.32 -18.06 11.87
N SER A 366 -47.07 -16.97 11.66
CA SER A 366 -48.34 -16.76 12.35
C SER A 366 -49.40 -16.46 11.29
N LEU A 367 -50.06 -17.54 10.85
CA LEU A 367 -51.41 -17.50 10.31
C LEU A 367 -52.35 -17.10 11.45
N THR A 368 -52.95 -15.91 11.35
CA THR A 368 -54.37 -15.57 11.61
C THR A 368 -54.55 -14.07 11.47
#